data_AF-G7GZ91-F1
#
_entry.id   AF-G7GZ91-F1
#
_cell.length_a   1.000
_cell.length_b   1.000
_cell.length_c   1.000
_cell.angle_alpha   90.00
_cell.angle_beta   90.00
_cell.angle_gamma   90.00
#
_symmetry.space_group_name_H-M   'P 1'
#
loop_
_entity.id
_entity.type
_entity.pdbx_description
1 polymer ?
#
loop_
_entity_poly.entity_id
_entity_poly.type
_entity_poly.pdbx_seq_one_letter_code
_entity_poly.pdbx_strand_id
1 'polypeptide(L)'
;MTRNSAEKRAARAYAQEHGVAYRQAVEAIRRNDADQIDDSSFVHRILIEAVEGCGIRHWAQIVEWDGERRAVARDLGGETFELTLATLASELREFRSAAPEASPLDIDSYIADEVVQASLFGAVIYRRPVRR
;
A
#
# COMPACT_ATOMS: atom_id res chain seq x y z
N MET A 1 -17.54 -17.32 12.54
CA MET A 1 -17.68 -17.37 11.07
C MET A 1 -16.32 -17.75 10.49
N THR A 2 -16.17 -18.86 9.76
CA THR A 2 -14.84 -19.38 9.36
C THR A 2 -14.43 -18.81 8.00
N ARG A 3 -13.12 -18.58 7.79
CA ARG A 3 -12.52 -18.10 6.52
C ARG A 3 -13.04 -18.87 5.28
N ASN A 4 -13.25 -20.17 5.45
CA ASN A 4 -13.81 -21.07 4.43
C ASN A 4 -15.26 -20.74 4.04
N SER A 5 -16.07 -20.21 4.96
CA SER A 5 -17.45 -19.78 4.68
C SER A 5 -17.54 -18.45 3.91
N ALA A 6 -16.58 -17.54 4.13
CA ALA A 6 -16.48 -16.29 3.40
C ALA A 6 -15.98 -16.52 1.97
N GLU A 7 -14.92 -17.33 1.79
CA GLU A 7 -14.38 -17.71 0.48
C GLU A 7 -15.46 -18.33 -0.42
N LYS A 8 -16.20 -19.32 0.10
CA LYS A 8 -17.29 -19.96 -0.65
C LYS A 8 -18.40 -18.99 -1.05
N ARG A 9 -18.70 -17.99 -0.21
CA ARG A 9 -19.73 -16.98 -0.49
C ARG A 9 -19.24 -16.02 -1.58
N ALA A 10 -18.01 -15.54 -1.48
CA ALA A 10 -17.38 -14.67 -2.46
C ALA A 10 -17.24 -15.38 -3.83
N ALA A 11 -16.79 -16.63 -3.84
CA ALA A 11 -16.66 -17.41 -5.07
C ALA A 11 -18.02 -17.69 -5.75
N ARG A 12 -19.10 -17.89 -4.97
CA ARG A 12 -20.46 -18.02 -5.53
C ARG A 12 -20.94 -16.71 -6.16
N ALA A 13 -20.73 -15.59 -5.48
CA ALA A 13 -21.09 -14.27 -6.01
C ALA A 13 -20.32 -13.98 -7.31
N TYR A 14 -19.00 -14.19 -7.31
CA TYR A 14 -18.13 -13.98 -8.46
C TYR A 14 -18.51 -14.88 -9.65
N ALA A 15 -18.78 -16.17 -9.41
CA ALA A 15 -19.22 -17.10 -10.44
C ALA A 15 -20.54 -16.67 -11.09
N GLN A 16 -21.48 -16.18 -10.29
CA GLN A 16 -22.78 -15.71 -10.76
C GLN A 16 -22.67 -14.41 -11.55
N GLU A 17 -21.82 -13.48 -11.11
CA GLU A 17 -21.60 -12.18 -11.75
C GLU A 17 -20.86 -12.31 -13.08
N HIS A 18 -19.87 -13.19 -13.17
CA HIS A 18 -18.99 -13.32 -14.33
C HIS A 18 -19.32 -14.50 -15.23
N GLY A 19 -20.33 -15.31 -14.88
CA GLY A 19 -20.74 -16.49 -15.65
C GLY A 19 -19.67 -17.59 -15.75
N VAL A 20 -18.74 -17.64 -14.79
CA VAL A 20 -17.61 -18.59 -14.78
C VAL A 20 -17.90 -19.80 -13.90
N ALA A 21 -17.17 -20.90 -14.14
CA ALA A 21 -17.30 -22.09 -13.30
C ALA A 21 -16.85 -21.78 -11.86
N TYR A 22 -17.54 -22.37 -10.87
CA TYR A 22 -17.25 -22.16 -9.45
C TYR A 22 -15.77 -22.39 -9.08
N ARG A 23 -15.10 -23.37 -9.70
CA ARG A 23 -13.68 -23.64 -9.48
C ARG A 23 -12.78 -22.49 -9.95
N GLN A 24 -13.09 -21.89 -11.10
CA GLN A 24 -12.39 -20.71 -11.62
C GLN A 24 -12.64 -19.49 -10.73
N ALA A 25 -13.86 -19.33 -10.21
CA ALA A 25 -14.18 -18.29 -9.25
C ALA A 25 -13.42 -18.44 -7.93
N VAL A 26 -13.30 -19.66 -7.39
CA VAL A 26 -12.47 -19.92 -6.18
C VAL A 26 -11.00 -19.57 -6.44
N GLU A 27 -10.44 -19.92 -7.60
CA GLU A 27 -9.07 -19.57 -7.95
C GLU A 27 -8.88 -18.05 -8.12
N ALA A 28 -9.84 -17.34 -8.71
CA ALA A 28 -9.82 -15.89 -8.84
C ALA A 28 -9.87 -15.19 -7.47
N ILE A 29 -10.77 -15.63 -6.58
CA ILE A 29 -10.85 -15.11 -5.21
C ILE A 29 -9.55 -15.38 -4.44
N ARG A 30 -8.96 -16.58 -4.58
CA ARG A 30 -7.69 -16.91 -3.91
C ARG A 30 -6.50 -16.12 -4.44
N ARG A 31 -6.44 -15.85 -5.74
CA ARG A 31 -5.42 -14.95 -6.31
C ARG A 31 -5.60 -13.54 -5.76
N ASN A 32 -6.82 -13.02 -5.76
CA ASN A 32 -7.11 -11.68 -5.26
C ASN A 32 -6.80 -11.55 -3.75
N ASP A 33 -7.12 -12.57 -2.95
CA ASP A 33 -6.74 -12.63 -1.53
C ASP A 33 -5.21 -12.71 -1.35
N ALA A 34 -4.50 -13.47 -2.18
CA ALA A 34 -3.04 -13.57 -2.13
C ALA A 34 -2.37 -12.25 -2.54
N ASP A 35 -2.86 -11.60 -3.61
CA ASP A 35 -2.41 -10.29 -4.06
C ASP A 35 -2.69 -9.21 -3.00
N GLN A 36 -3.83 -9.27 -2.31
CA GLN A 36 -4.12 -8.36 -1.18
C GLN A 36 -3.23 -8.60 0.04
N ILE A 37 -2.88 -9.86 0.34
CA ILE A 37 -1.96 -10.19 1.45
C ILE A 37 -0.54 -9.71 1.12
N ASP A 38 -0.13 -9.82 -0.15
CA ASP A 38 1.16 -9.31 -0.62
C ASP A 38 1.17 -7.76 -0.58
N ASP A 39 0.14 -7.11 -1.13
CA ASP A 39 -0.02 -5.66 -1.09
C ASP A 39 -0.04 -5.13 0.35
N SER A 40 -0.70 -5.84 1.28
CA SER A 40 -0.69 -5.47 2.70
C SER A 40 0.71 -5.48 3.31
N SER A 41 1.58 -6.39 2.88
CA SER A 41 2.96 -6.48 3.38
C SER A 41 3.82 -5.35 2.84
N PHE A 42 3.65 -5.01 1.57
CA PHE A 42 4.28 -3.85 0.94
C PHE A 42 3.84 -2.53 1.57
N VAL A 43 2.53 -2.30 1.70
CA VAL A 43 2.05 -1.03 2.27
C VAL A 43 2.49 -0.87 3.72
N HIS A 44 2.42 -1.94 4.51
CA HIS A 44 2.89 -1.89 5.89
C HIS A 44 4.37 -1.51 5.94
N ARG A 45 5.19 -2.10 5.07
CA ARG A 45 6.60 -1.75 4.98
C ARG A 45 6.83 -0.31 4.53
N ILE A 46 6.07 0.19 3.55
CA ILE A 46 6.11 1.59 3.10
C ILE A 46 5.81 2.53 4.27
N LEU A 47 4.77 2.25 5.07
CA LEU A 47 4.42 3.07 6.23
C LEU A 47 5.53 3.09 7.28
N ILE A 48 6.10 1.93 7.61
CA ILE A 48 7.23 1.83 8.54
C ILE A 48 8.43 2.64 8.03
N GLU A 49 8.82 2.46 6.77
CA GLU A 49 10.00 3.14 6.22
C GLU A 49 9.77 4.66 6.04
N ALA A 50 8.54 5.08 5.74
CA ALA A 50 8.17 6.48 5.70
C ALA A 50 8.29 7.15 7.09
N VAL A 51 7.74 6.51 8.13
CA VAL A 51 7.63 7.06 9.48
C VAL A 51 8.91 6.83 10.31
N GLU A 52 9.32 5.57 10.44
CA GLU A 52 10.41 5.11 11.30
C GLU A 52 11.75 5.09 10.57
N GLY A 53 11.75 4.64 9.30
CA GLY A 53 12.87 4.76 8.37
C GLY A 53 13.19 6.20 7.95
N CYS A 54 12.43 7.17 8.48
CA CYS A 54 12.59 8.60 8.25
C CYS A 54 12.36 9.04 6.79
N GLY A 55 11.71 8.22 5.96
CA GLY A 55 11.46 8.50 4.55
C GLY A 55 10.93 9.90 4.31
N ILE A 56 9.87 10.29 5.02
CA ILE A 56 9.16 11.57 4.81
C ILE A 56 9.57 12.69 5.78
N ARG A 57 10.47 12.42 6.74
CA ARG A 57 10.83 13.39 7.80
C ARG A 57 11.45 14.70 7.29
N HIS A 58 11.93 14.73 6.05
CA HIS A 58 12.55 15.92 5.48
C HIS A 58 11.52 16.95 4.99
N TRP A 59 10.26 16.58 4.82
CA TRP A 59 9.18 17.49 4.39
C TRP A 59 7.89 17.37 5.22
N ALA A 60 7.78 16.36 6.08
CA ALA A 60 6.62 16.19 6.96
C ALA A 60 7.01 15.81 8.38
N GLN A 61 6.22 16.30 9.32
CA GLN A 61 6.20 15.87 10.70
C GLN A 61 5.10 14.82 10.89
N ILE A 62 5.42 13.70 11.56
CA ILE A 62 4.41 12.73 11.97
C ILE A 62 3.72 13.23 13.24
N VAL A 63 2.40 13.37 13.20
CA VAL A 63 1.59 13.86 14.32
C VAL A 63 0.85 12.72 15.03
N GLU A 64 0.47 11.67 14.30
CA GLU A 64 -0.09 10.43 14.86
C GLU A 64 0.50 9.22 14.12
N TRP A 65 0.77 8.14 14.84
CA TRP A 65 1.18 6.85 14.27
C TRP A 65 0.62 5.73 15.15
N ASP A 66 -0.12 4.79 14.55
CA ASP A 66 -0.68 3.64 15.27
C ASP A 66 0.28 2.45 15.39
N GLY A 67 1.45 2.53 14.76
CA GLY A 67 2.47 1.48 14.75
C GLY A 67 2.36 0.49 13.59
N GLU A 68 1.31 0.56 12.76
CA GLU A 68 1.06 -0.48 11.75
C GLU A 68 0.37 0.02 10.47
N ARG A 69 -0.79 0.69 10.57
CA ARG A 69 -1.73 0.85 9.45
C ARG A 69 -2.08 2.29 9.12
N ARG A 70 -1.87 3.20 10.06
CA ARG A 70 -2.34 4.58 9.95
C ARG A 70 -1.33 5.54 10.55
N ALA A 71 -0.84 6.45 9.71
CA ALA A 71 -0.10 7.62 10.15
C ALA A 71 -0.86 8.90 9.77
N VAL A 72 -0.69 9.94 10.56
CA VAL A 72 -1.08 11.30 10.19
C VAL A 72 0.20 12.10 10.09
N ALA A 73 0.40 12.71 8.92
CA ALA A 73 1.55 13.54 8.61
C ALA A 73 1.09 14.99 8.43
N ARG A 74 1.90 15.95 8.90
CA ARG A 74 1.71 17.37 8.64
C ARG A 74 2.89 17.89 7.84
N ASP A 75 2.65 18.53 6.72
CA ASP A 75 3.72 19.10 5.90
C ASP A 75 4.26 20.42 6.48
N LEU A 76 5.23 21.01 5.78
CA LEU A 76 5.80 22.31 6.12
C LEU A 76 4.79 23.47 5.98
N GLY A 77 3.78 23.34 5.13
CA GLY A 77 2.68 24.30 4.98
C GLY A 77 1.63 24.25 6.10
N GLY A 78 1.66 23.20 6.93
CA GLY A 78 0.70 22.95 8.01
C GLY A 78 -0.52 22.11 7.58
N GLU A 79 -0.58 21.69 6.32
CA GLU A 79 -1.60 20.78 5.81
C GLU A 79 -1.37 19.38 6.38
N THR A 80 -2.47 18.68 6.67
CA THR A 80 -2.44 17.38 7.33
C THR A 80 -2.99 16.30 6.42
N PHE A 81 -2.23 15.21 6.28
CA PHE A 81 -2.51 14.08 5.40
C PHE A 81 -2.63 12.81 6.22
N GLU A 82 -3.62 12.00 5.89
CA GLU A 82 -3.78 10.67 6.46
C GLU A 82 -3.16 9.64 5.52
N LEU A 83 -2.20 8.87 6.04
CA LEU A 83 -1.55 7.76 5.34
C LEU A 83 -2.18 6.45 5.83
N THR A 84 -2.86 5.75 4.93
CA THR A 84 -3.48 4.45 5.18
C THR A 84 -3.16 3.46 4.07
N LEU A 85 -3.55 2.20 4.26
CA LEU A 85 -3.54 1.23 3.16
C LEU A 85 -4.29 1.72 1.93
N ALA A 86 -5.44 2.37 2.11
CA ALA A 86 -6.26 2.80 0.99
C ALA A 86 -5.60 3.92 0.18
N THR A 87 -4.88 4.84 0.84
CA THR A 87 -4.22 5.96 0.16
C THR A 87 -2.99 5.52 -0.63
N LEU A 88 -2.31 4.46 -0.21
CA LEU A 88 -1.07 3.98 -0.84
C LEU A 88 -1.30 2.89 -1.91
N ALA A 89 -2.52 2.34 -1.99
CA ALA A 89 -2.81 1.16 -2.82
C ALA A 89 -2.80 1.42 -4.35
N SER A 90 -2.97 2.66 -4.82
CA SER A 90 -2.90 2.96 -6.26
C SER A 90 -1.45 2.96 -6.73
N GLU A 91 -0.60 3.74 -6.07
CA GLU A 91 0.81 3.87 -6.43
C GLU A 91 1.59 2.58 -6.18
N LEU A 92 1.22 1.82 -5.14
CA LEU A 92 1.82 0.51 -4.92
C LEU A 92 1.59 -0.44 -6.10
N ARG A 93 0.39 -0.42 -6.71
CA ARG A 93 0.10 -1.24 -7.89
C ARG A 93 0.94 -0.82 -9.08
N GLU A 94 1.15 0.48 -9.28
CA GLU A 94 2.04 0.98 -10.32
C GLU A 94 3.48 0.55 -10.08
N PHE A 95 3.99 0.71 -8.86
CA PHE A 95 5.32 0.24 -8.45
C PHE A 95 5.51 -1.27 -8.69
N ARG A 96 4.56 -2.10 -8.24
CA ARG A 96 4.63 -3.57 -8.44
C ARG A 96 4.54 -3.96 -9.92
N SER A 97 3.80 -3.20 -10.73
CA SER A 97 3.75 -3.44 -12.18
C SER A 97 5.09 -3.14 -12.87
N ALA A 98 5.82 -2.14 -12.38
CA ALA A 98 7.14 -1.76 -12.89
C ALA A 98 8.25 -2.69 -12.37
N ALA A 99 8.09 -3.27 -11.17
CA ALA A 99 9.04 -4.19 -10.55
C ALA A 99 8.34 -5.46 -9.99
N PRO A 100 7.95 -6.42 -10.84
CA PRO A 100 7.18 -7.59 -10.43
C PRO A 100 7.92 -8.54 -9.46
N GLU A 101 9.25 -8.50 -9.47
CA GLU A 101 10.13 -9.33 -8.64
C GLU A 101 10.53 -8.63 -7.33
N ALA A 102 10.07 -7.41 -7.09
CA ALA A 102 10.35 -6.70 -5.85
C ALA A 102 9.79 -7.47 -4.66
N SER A 103 10.53 -7.45 -3.55
CA SER A 103 10.09 -7.94 -2.24
C SER A 103 9.68 -6.75 -1.36
N PRO A 104 8.76 -6.92 -0.41
CA PRO A 104 8.53 -5.90 0.61
C PRO A 104 9.83 -5.48 1.30
N LEU A 105 10.78 -6.40 1.51
CA LEU A 105 12.06 -6.09 2.16
C LEU A 105 12.97 -5.16 1.35
N ASP A 106 12.72 -4.99 0.06
CA ASP A 106 13.46 -4.07 -0.81
C ASP A 106 12.99 -2.63 -0.66
N ILE A 107 11.86 -2.40 0.03
CA ILE A 107 11.38 -1.06 0.34
C ILE A 107 12.28 -0.45 1.41
N ASP A 108 12.92 0.66 1.02
CA ASP A 108 13.73 1.52 1.89
C ASP A 108 13.06 2.89 2.08
N SER A 109 13.70 3.75 2.88
CA SER A 109 13.22 5.10 3.15
C SER A 109 13.08 5.99 1.91
N TYR A 110 13.82 5.71 0.82
CA TYR A 110 13.76 6.50 -0.41
C TYR A 110 12.53 6.10 -1.23
N ILE A 111 12.33 4.80 -1.44
CA ILE A 111 11.15 4.26 -2.14
C ILE A 111 9.88 4.63 -1.37
N ALA A 112 9.89 4.49 -0.06
CA ALA A 112 8.74 4.85 0.78
C ALA A 112 8.38 6.34 0.65
N ASP A 113 9.37 7.22 0.55
CA ASP A 113 9.15 8.66 0.33
C ASP A 113 8.51 8.92 -1.04
N GLU A 114 9.04 8.33 -2.12
CA GLU A 114 8.49 8.50 -3.46
C GLU A 114 7.06 8.00 -3.56
N VAL A 115 6.77 6.81 -3.03
CA VAL A 115 5.41 6.22 -3.05
C VAL A 115 4.43 7.07 -2.25
N VAL A 116 4.82 7.57 -1.07
CA VAL A 116 3.96 8.45 -0.27
C VAL A 116 3.67 9.76 -1.00
N GLN A 117 4.69 10.40 -1.58
CA GLN A 117 4.49 11.66 -2.30
C GLN A 117 3.65 11.47 -3.57
N ALA A 118 3.91 10.42 -4.34
CA ALA A 118 3.09 10.09 -5.50
C ALA A 118 1.63 9.84 -5.10
N SER A 119 1.40 9.15 -3.97
CA SER A 119 0.05 8.84 -3.50
C SER A 119 -0.71 10.08 -3.03
N LEU A 120 -0.03 11.04 -2.41
CA LEU A 120 -0.65 12.25 -1.89
C LEU A 120 -0.79 13.35 -2.94
N PHE A 121 0.18 13.48 -3.85
CA PHE A 121 0.31 14.64 -4.72
C PHE A 121 0.24 14.30 -6.21
N GLY A 122 0.23 13.02 -6.58
CA GLY A 122 0.37 12.55 -7.96
C GLY A 122 1.77 12.79 -8.55
N ALA A 123 2.75 13.19 -7.72
CA ALA A 123 4.12 13.46 -8.13
C ALA A 123 5.08 13.51 -6.92
N VAL A 124 6.38 13.39 -7.18
CA VAL A 124 7.45 13.63 -6.18
C VAL A 124 7.87 15.10 -6.23
N ILE A 125 7.52 15.85 -5.19
CA ILE A 125 7.71 17.31 -5.12
C ILE A 125 8.88 17.67 -4.18
N TYR A 126 8.98 16.98 -3.05
CA TYR A 126 10.03 17.15 -2.06
C TYR A 126 11.16 16.17 -2.36
N ARG A 127 12.21 16.63 -3.02
CA ARG A 127 13.40 15.80 -3.25
C ARG A 127 14.38 15.98 -2.10
N ARG A 128 14.87 14.87 -1.53
CA ARG A 128 15.99 14.93 -0.60
C ARG A 128 17.17 15.62 -1.29
N PRO A 129 17.79 16.64 -0.68
CA PRO A 129 18.97 17.25 -1.24
C PRO A 129 20.09 16.19 -1.28
N VAL A 130 20.55 15.86 -2.48
CA VAL A 130 21.74 15.02 -2.67
C VAL A 130 22.93 15.83 -2.17
N ARG A 131 23.47 15.50 -1.00
CA ARG A 131 24.75 16.04 -0.56
C ARG A 131 25.83 15.52 -1.51
N ARG A 132 26.42 16.41 -2.31
CA ARG A 132 27.69 16.16 -2.99
C ARG A 132 28.84 16.31 -2.01
#